data_AF-A0A9D0M6C7-F1
#
_entry.id   AF-A0A9D0M6C7-F1
#
_cell.length_a   1.000
_cell.length_b   1.000
_cell.length_c   1.000
_cell.angle_alpha   90.00
_cell.angle_beta   90.00
_cell.angle_gamma   90.00
#
_symmetry.space_group_name_H-M   'P 1'
#
loop_
_entity.id
_entity.type
_entity.pdbx_description
1 polymer ?
#
loop_
_entity_poly.entity_id
_entity_poly.type
_entity_poly.pdbx_seq_one_letter_code
_entity_poly.pdbx_strand_id
1 'polypeptide(L)'
;VTLVLLNGFGLKTLAALTGIMGGLAASGLVAHLFQQVMRLSGINMREAQMLRYMPQQGHFSIEGILFAGIVIGALGAVMDVGVELASSMKEIKDAAPHMSRRDHMKAGMNVGRDIIGTMTNTLILAYTGASLPFLLLVNAYRWPMIRTINLDMIASEILRGFAGSLGLAVTVPATVAISALIFARRGRVDGKEV
;
A
#
# COMPACT_ATOMS: atom_id res chain seq x y z
N VAL A 1 -4.29 5.86 15.00
CA VAL A 1 -4.16 7.02 15.91
C VAL A 1 -3.91 8.31 15.12
N THR A 2 -2.86 8.40 14.30
CA THR A 2 -2.60 9.56 13.41
C THR A 2 -3.76 9.90 12.47
N LEU A 3 -4.37 8.89 11.85
CA LEU A 3 -5.49 9.05 10.91
C LEU A 3 -6.73 9.74 11.53
N VAL A 4 -6.99 9.46 12.79
CA VAL A 4 -8.10 10.04 13.57
C VAL A 4 -7.75 11.45 14.04
N LEU A 5 -6.48 11.71 14.36
CA LEU A 5 -5.98 13.03 14.75
C LEU A 5 -5.96 14.00 13.55
N LEU A 6 -5.61 13.52 12.35
CA LEU A 6 -5.52 14.35 11.13
C LEU A 6 -6.89 14.65 10.50
N ASN A 7 -7.81 13.68 10.47
CA ASN A 7 -9.11 13.83 9.80
C ASN A 7 -10.29 14.08 10.75
N GLY A 8 -10.07 14.00 12.06
CA GLY A 8 -11.14 13.91 13.05
C GLY A 8 -11.91 12.58 12.98
N PHE A 9 -12.80 12.35 13.95
CA PHE A 9 -13.77 11.26 13.87
C PHE A 9 -14.86 11.63 12.85
N GLY A 10 -15.02 10.83 11.80
CA GLY A 10 -16.04 11.09 10.79
C GLY A 10 -16.13 10.05 9.68
N LEU A 11 -17.13 10.23 8.84
CA LEU A 11 -17.44 9.36 7.69
C LEU A 11 -16.28 9.25 6.69
N LYS A 12 -15.47 10.32 6.55
CA LYS A 12 -14.21 10.33 5.77
C LYS A 12 -13.21 9.30 6.31
N THR A 13 -12.97 9.33 7.61
CA THR A 13 -12.03 8.44 8.30
C THR A 13 -12.46 6.98 8.19
N LEU A 14 -13.76 6.71 8.29
CA LEU A 14 -14.30 5.36 8.07
C LEU A 14 -14.06 4.87 6.64
N ALA A 15 -14.35 5.70 5.64
CA ALA A 15 -14.11 5.35 4.25
C ALA A 15 -12.62 5.06 3.97
N ALA A 16 -11.73 5.92 4.45
CA ALA A 16 -10.28 5.71 4.35
C ALA A 16 -9.84 4.41 5.02
N LEU A 17 -10.28 4.14 6.25
CA LEU A 17 -9.91 2.93 6.98
C LEU A 17 -10.34 1.65 6.27
N THR A 18 -11.55 1.61 5.70
CA THR A 18 -12.02 0.43 4.96
C THR A 18 -11.17 0.15 3.72
N GLY A 19 -10.80 1.20 2.98
CA GLY A 19 -9.90 1.10 1.84
C GLY A 19 -8.52 0.60 2.24
N ILE A 20 -7.97 1.18 3.31
CA ILE A 20 -6.64 0.83 3.84
C ILE A 20 -6.60 -0.63 4.29
N MET A 21 -7.62 -1.11 5.01
CA MET A 21 -7.68 -2.51 5.42
C MET A 21 -7.76 -3.45 4.21
N GLY A 22 -8.56 -3.10 3.19
CA GLY A 22 -8.66 -3.89 1.96
C GLY A 22 -7.32 -3.95 1.20
N GLY A 23 -6.65 -2.81 1.07
CA GLY A 23 -5.33 -2.71 0.44
C GLY A 23 -4.26 -3.49 1.18
N LEU A 24 -4.21 -3.34 2.50
CA LEU A 24 -3.22 -4.02 3.34
C LEU A 24 -3.43 -5.54 3.33
N ALA A 25 -4.68 -6.00 3.36
CA ALA A 25 -5.02 -7.41 3.23
C ALA A 25 -4.57 -7.96 1.86
N ALA A 26 -4.76 -7.19 0.78
CA ALA A 26 -4.29 -7.58 -0.55
C ALA A 26 -2.75 -7.65 -0.62
N SER A 27 -2.03 -6.63 -0.14
CA SER A 27 -0.57 -6.64 -0.07
C SER A 27 -0.04 -7.81 0.76
N GLY A 28 -0.64 -8.06 1.93
CA GLY A 28 -0.28 -9.19 2.79
C GLY A 28 -0.52 -10.53 2.11
N LEU A 29 -1.64 -10.70 1.41
CA LEU A 29 -1.92 -11.92 0.66
C LEU A 29 -0.90 -12.15 -0.45
N VAL A 30 -0.56 -11.11 -1.23
CA VAL A 30 0.47 -11.21 -2.28
C VAL A 30 1.83 -11.55 -1.67
N ALA A 31 2.22 -10.87 -0.59
CA ALA A 31 3.47 -11.14 0.10
C ALA A 31 3.55 -12.59 0.57
N HIS A 32 2.49 -13.10 1.20
CA HIS A 32 2.44 -14.46 1.70
C HIS A 32 2.54 -15.50 0.57
N LEU A 33 1.78 -15.33 -0.51
CA LEU A 33 1.80 -16.23 -1.66
C LEU A 33 3.19 -16.24 -2.33
N PHE A 34 3.80 -15.07 -2.53
CA PHE A 34 5.12 -14.98 -3.14
C PHE A 34 6.23 -15.52 -2.24
N GLN A 35 6.16 -15.33 -0.93
CA GLN A 35 7.12 -15.94 0.00
C GLN A 35 7.10 -17.47 -0.10
N GLN A 36 5.92 -18.08 -0.24
CA GLN A 36 5.80 -19.53 -0.42
C GLN A 36 6.35 -20.01 -1.78
N VAL A 37 6.03 -19.29 -2.87
CA VAL A 37 6.46 -19.67 -4.22
C VAL A 37 7.96 -19.47 -4.43
N MET A 38 8.50 -18.34 -3.97
CA MET A 38 9.93 -18.00 -4.15
C MET A 38 10.83 -18.60 -3.07
N ARG A 39 10.26 -19.24 -2.03
CA ARG A 39 10.99 -19.77 -0.87
C ARG A 39 11.94 -18.73 -0.26
N LEU A 40 11.47 -17.48 -0.19
CA LEU A 40 12.24 -16.36 0.32
C LEU A 40 12.42 -16.51 1.83
N SER A 41 13.56 -17.08 2.22
CA SER A 41 13.92 -17.29 3.62
C SER A 41 14.23 -15.98 4.35
N GLY A 42 14.61 -14.93 3.62
CA GLY A 42 15.10 -13.66 4.18
C GLY A 42 16.47 -13.75 4.87
N ILE A 43 17.06 -14.96 4.96
CA ILE A 43 18.30 -15.24 5.70
C ILE A 43 19.51 -14.54 5.07
N ASN A 44 19.46 -14.23 3.78
CA ASN A 44 20.55 -13.53 3.10
C ASN A 44 20.55 -12.01 3.35
N MET A 45 19.59 -11.48 4.14
CA MET A 45 19.69 -10.12 4.67
C MET A 45 20.72 -10.09 5.79
N ARG A 46 21.65 -9.13 5.74
CA ARG A 46 22.80 -9.05 6.65
C ARG A 46 22.37 -8.97 8.11
N GLU A 47 21.28 -8.26 8.35
CA GLU A 47 20.63 -8.06 9.65
C GLU A 47 19.93 -9.33 10.13
N ALA A 48 19.30 -10.09 9.22
CA ALA A 48 18.67 -11.37 9.56
C ALA A 48 19.71 -12.41 9.98
N GLN A 49 20.91 -12.40 9.38
CA GLN A 49 22.03 -13.22 9.85
C GLN A 49 22.46 -12.81 11.27
N MET A 50 22.61 -11.51 11.53
CA MET A 50 22.96 -11.02 12.87
C MET A 50 21.92 -11.43 13.93
N LEU A 51 20.62 -11.33 13.61
CA LEU A 51 19.55 -11.79 14.50
C LEU A 51 19.60 -13.31 14.75
N ARG A 52 19.95 -14.11 13.74
CA ARG A 52 20.06 -15.57 13.89
C ARG A 52 21.22 -16.00 14.78
N TYR A 53 22.31 -15.25 14.77
CA TYR A 53 23.49 -15.52 15.61
C TYR A 53 23.43 -14.86 16.99
N MET A 54 22.31 -14.21 17.34
CA MET A 54 22.14 -13.57 18.64
C MET A 54 22.01 -14.64 19.75
N PRO A 55 22.81 -14.60 20.85
CA PRO A 55 22.88 -15.69 21.83
C PRO A 55 21.66 -15.84 22.76
N GLN A 56 20.63 -15.00 22.65
CA GLN A 56 19.50 -14.96 23.59
C GLN A 56 18.20 -15.46 22.94
N GLN A 57 17.63 -16.52 23.53
CA GLN A 57 16.24 -17.03 23.69
C GLN A 57 15.03 -16.44 22.88
N GLY A 58 15.24 -15.64 21.84
CA GLY A 58 14.18 -15.13 20.96
C GLY A 58 14.15 -15.94 19.67
N HIS A 59 13.17 -16.82 19.51
CA HIS A 59 12.91 -17.48 18.24
C HIS A 59 12.32 -16.48 17.24
N PHE A 60 13.17 -15.67 16.61
CA PHE A 60 12.74 -14.73 15.56
C PHE A 60 12.49 -15.48 14.26
N SER A 61 11.25 -15.43 13.77
CA SER A 61 10.94 -15.90 12.42
C SER A 61 11.43 -14.86 11.40
N ILE A 62 12.52 -15.18 10.69
CA ILE A 62 13.07 -14.32 9.64
C ILE A 62 12.06 -14.12 8.51
N GLU A 63 11.29 -15.16 8.18
CA GLU A 63 10.17 -15.08 7.23
C GLU A 63 9.08 -14.11 7.72
N GLY A 64 8.79 -14.13 9.03
CA GLY A 64 7.85 -13.21 9.67
C GLY A 64 8.35 -11.76 9.66
N ILE A 65 9.66 -11.53 9.86
CA ILE A 65 10.28 -10.20 9.76
C ILE A 65 10.19 -9.68 8.32
N LEU A 66 10.48 -10.53 7.33
CA LEU A 66 10.34 -10.17 5.92
C LEU A 66 8.89 -9.80 5.58
N PHE A 67 7.93 -10.64 6.00
CA PHE A 67 6.51 -10.37 5.84
C PHE A 67 6.10 -9.03 6.47
N ALA A 68 6.49 -8.81 7.73
CA ALA A 68 6.21 -7.57 8.44
C ALA A 68 6.83 -6.36 7.73
N GLY A 69 8.06 -6.47 7.22
CA GLY A 69 8.71 -5.42 6.44
C GLY A 69 7.94 -5.06 5.16
N ILE A 70 7.42 -6.07 4.45
CA ILE A 70 6.57 -5.85 3.26
C ILE A 70 5.26 -5.15 3.64
N VAL A 71 4.57 -5.63 4.67
CA VAL A 71 3.29 -5.07 5.13
C VAL A 71 3.47 -3.64 5.63
N ILE A 72 4.53 -3.35 6.40
CA ILE A 72 4.83 -2.00 6.89
C ILE A 72 5.18 -1.06 5.73
N GLY A 73 5.97 -1.52 4.76
CA GLY A 73 6.28 -0.74 3.56
C GLY A 73 5.03 -0.40 2.76
N ALA A 74 4.15 -1.37 2.54
CA ALA A 74 2.89 -1.18 1.84
C ALA A 74 1.90 -0.29 2.61
N LEU A 75 1.87 -0.39 3.95
CA LEU A 75 0.99 0.41 4.80
C LEU A 75 1.17 1.91 4.59
N GLY A 76 2.42 2.38 4.43
CA GLY A 76 2.69 3.80 4.20
C GLY A 76 2.01 4.33 2.94
N ALA A 77 2.20 3.65 1.81
CA ALA A 77 1.60 4.05 0.54
C ALA A 77 0.06 3.90 0.54
N VAL A 78 -0.45 2.79 1.09
CA VAL A 78 -1.89 2.53 1.16
C VAL A 78 -2.60 3.55 2.06
N MET A 79 -1.96 3.97 3.16
CA MET A 79 -2.50 4.98 4.06
C MET A 79 -2.62 6.34 3.39
N ASP A 80 -1.56 6.76 2.69
CA ASP A 80 -1.52 8.04 1.97
C ASP A 80 -2.64 8.12 0.93
N VAL A 81 -2.72 7.11 0.06
CA VAL A 81 -3.77 7.03 -0.98
C VAL A 81 -5.18 6.93 -0.38
N GLY A 82 -5.36 6.11 0.66
CA GLY A 82 -6.68 5.95 1.28
C GLY A 82 -7.21 7.24 1.90
N VAL A 83 -6.33 8.05 2.52
CA VAL A 83 -6.69 9.33 3.13
C VAL A 83 -6.93 10.40 2.07
N GLU A 84 -6.03 10.53 1.10
CA GLU A 84 -6.14 11.49 0.00
C GLU A 84 -7.44 11.27 -0.77
N LEU A 85 -7.69 10.02 -1.19
CA LEU A 85 -8.85 9.66 -1.98
C LEU A 85 -10.17 9.84 -1.22
N ALA A 86 -10.19 9.52 0.08
CA ALA A 86 -11.36 9.80 0.91
C ALA A 86 -11.62 11.31 1.06
N SER A 87 -10.57 12.16 1.04
CA SER A 87 -10.72 13.62 1.01
C SER A 87 -11.31 14.09 -0.31
N SER A 88 -10.71 13.69 -1.43
CA SER A 88 -11.18 14.06 -2.77
C SER A 88 -12.62 13.61 -2.99
N MET A 89 -12.98 12.40 -2.55
CA MET A 89 -14.36 11.92 -2.62
C MET A 89 -15.33 12.78 -1.83
N LYS A 90 -14.94 13.26 -0.64
CA LYS A 90 -15.76 14.17 0.15
C LYS A 90 -15.91 15.52 -0.55
N GLU A 91 -14.81 16.10 -1.02
CA GLU A 91 -14.80 17.40 -1.71
C GLU A 91 -15.65 17.37 -2.99
N ILE A 92 -15.55 16.31 -3.80
CA ILE A 92 -16.39 16.12 -5.00
C ILE A 92 -17.88 16.12 -4.61
N LYS A 93 -18.23 15.48 -3.49
CA LYS A 93 -19.63 15.41 -3.04
C LYS A 93 -20.12 16.72 -2.46
N ASP A 94 -19.30 17.41 -1.69
CA ASP A 94 -19.63 18.70 -1.09
C ASP A 94 -19.77 19.78 -2.18
N ALA A 95 -18.97 19.73 -3.25
CA ALA A 95 -19.08 20.62 -4.42
C ALA A 95 -20.30 20.34 -5.31
N ALA A 96 -20.75 19.08 -5.37
CA ALA A 96 -21.92 18.68 -6.17
C ALA A 96 -22.87 17.74 -5.35
N PRO A 97 -23.67 18.29 -4.42
CA PRO A 97 -24.50 17.49 -3.51
C PRO A 97 -25.52 16.60 -4.23
N HIS A 98 -26.03 17.05 -5.39
CA HIS A 98 -27.01 16.32 -6.20
C HIS A 98 -26.39 15.27 -7.14
N MET A 99 -25.05 15.16 -7.17
CA MET A 99 -24.36 14.17 -8.01
C MET A 99 -24.81 12.74 -7.68
N SER A 100 -25.12 11.98 -8.74
CA SER A 100 -25.55 10.59 -8.62
C SER A 100 -24.43 9.71 -8.04
N ARG A 101 -24.80 8.59 -7.42
CA ARG A 101 -23.82 7.61 -6.88
C ARG A 101 -22.87 7.09 -7.95
N ARG A 102 -23.37 6.88 -9.17
CA ARG A 102 -22.59 6.36 -10.29
C ARG A 102 -21.57 7.38 -10.76
N ASP A 103 -21.97 8.65 -10.86
CA ASP A 103 -21.07 9.71 -11.31
C ASP A 103 -20.03 10.03 -10.23
N HIS A 104 -20.41 9.99 -8.96
CA HIS A 104 -19.47 10.13 -7.84
C HIS A 104 -18.43 9.01 -7.82
N MET A 105 -18.85 7.77 -8.03
CA MET A 105 -17.94 6.62 -8.14
C MET A 105 -17.03 6.71 -9.35
N LYS A 106 -17.53 7.15 -10.52
CA LYS A 106 -16.71 7.40 -11.71
C LYS A 106 -15.68 8.49 -11.49
N ALA A 107 -16.08 9.62 -10.90
CA ALA A 107 -15.18 10.72 -10.57
C ALA A 107 -14.08 10.26 -9.61
N GLY A 108 -14.44 9.54 -8.55
CA GLY A 108 -13.49 8.94 -7.62
C GLY A 108 -12.52 7.96 -8.27
N MET A 109 -13.01 7.12 -9.18
CA MET A 109 -12.16 6.16 -9.89
C MET A 109 -11.17 6.84 -10.85
N ASN A 110 -11.57 7.97 -11.46
CA ASN A 110 -10.67 8.76 -12.29
C ASN A 110 -9.54 9.37 -11.45
N VAL A 111 -9.87 10.01 -10.33
CA VAL A 111 -8.88 10.55 -9.39
C VAL A 111 -7.96 9.44 -8.87
N GLY A 112 -8.54 8.33 -8.44
CA GLY A 112 -7.80 7.18 -7.92
C GLY A 112 -6.86 6.55 -8.95
N ARG A 113 -7.21 6.54 -10.24
CA ARG A 113 -6.34 6.05 -11.31
C ARG A 113 -5.08 6.90 -11.43
N ASP A 114 -5.21 8.21 -11.37
CA ASP A 114 -4.09 9.14 -11.47
C ASP A 114 -3.16 8.98 -10.25
N ILE A 115 -3.74 8.86 -9.05
CA ILE A 115 -2.99 8.61 -7.81
C ILE A 115 -2.25 7.27 -7.85
N ILE A 116 -2.86 6.18 -8.34
CA ILE A 116 -2.17 4.88 -8.44
C ILE A 116 -0.92 5.02 -9.32
N GLY A 117 -1.02 5.72 -10.44
CA GLY A 117 0.11 5.88 -11.37
C GLY A 117 1.29 6.59 -10.73
N THR A 118 1.04 7.73 -10.07
CA THR A 118 2.09 8.50 -9.40
C THR A 118 2.68 7.76 -8.21
N MET A 119 1.84 7.15 -7.37
CA MET A 119 2.29 6.43 -6.17
C MET A 119 3.03 5.14 -6.49
N THR A 120 2.61 4.41 -7.53
CA THR A 120 3.34 3.22 -8.01
C THR A 120 4.73 3.60 -8.49
N ASN A 121 4.88 4.69 -9.26
CA ASN A 121 6.18 5.17 -9.69
C ASN A 121 7.06 5.55 -8.49
N THR A 122 6.50 6.25 -7.52
CA THR A 122 7.21 6.61 -6.27
C THR A 122 7.67 5.38 -5.51
N LEU A 123 6.83 4.35 -5.37
CA LEU A 123 7.21 3.08 -4.72
C LEU A 123 8.35 2.38 -5.46
N ILE A 124 8.25 2.25 -6.79
CA ILE A 124 9.28 1.64 -7.61
C ILE A 124 10.61 2.39 -7.44
N LEU A 125 10.59 3.72 -7.50
CA LEU A 125 11.78 4.55 -7.32
C LEU A 125 12.35 4.47 -5.91
N ALA A 126 11.50 4.46 -4.87
CA ALA A 126 11.94 4.35 -3.48
C ALA A 126 12.65 3.02 -3.21
N TYR A 127 12.07 1.91 -3.66
CA TYR A 127 12.64 0.57 -3.48
C TYR A 127 13.86 0.31 -4.37
N THR A 128 13.84 0.81 -5.61
CA THR A 128 15.05 0.82 -6.46
C THR A 128 16.16 1.62 -5.82
N GLY A 129 15.83 2.80 -5.27
CA GLY A 129 16.71 3.68 -4.51
C GLY A 129 17.36 2.98 -3.32
N ALA A 130 16.57 2.27 -2.52
CA ALA A 130 17.04 1.47 -1.39
C ALA A 130 18.01 0.35 -1.82
N SER A 131 17.83 -0.21 -3.02
CA SER A 131 18.70 -1.25 -3.59
C SER A 131 19.91 -0.72 -4.38
N LEU A 132 20.04 0.61 -4.58
CA LEU A 132 21.11 1.19 -5.41
C LEU A 132 22.52 0.72 -5.03
N PRO A 133 22.95 0.71 -3.75
CA PRO A 133 24.30 0.28 -3.40
C PRO A 133 24.60 -1.16 -3.84
N PHE A 134 23.61 -2.03 -3.78
CA PHE A 134 23.74 -3.41 -4.22
C PHE A 134 23.73 -3.57 -5.73
N LEU A 135 22.89 -2.80 -6.43
CA LEU A 135 22.90 -2.76 -7.90
C LEU A 135 24.27 -2.29 -8.43
N LEU A 136 24.91 -1.34 -7.75
CA LEU A 136 26.27 -0.91 -8.05
C LEU A 136 27.30 -2.02 -7.79
N LEU A 137 27.16 -2.78 -6.70
CA LEU A 137 28.01 -3.94 -6.39
C LEU A 137 27.92 -5.00 -7.50
N VAL A 138 26.69 -5.38 -7.87
CA VAL A 138 26.42 -6.32 -8.97
C VAL A 138 27.09 -5.87 -10.26
N ASN A 139 26.99 -4.57 -10.58
CA ASN A 139 27.61 -4.00 -11.76
C ASN A 139 29.15 -4.04 -11.69
N ALA A 140 29.73 -3.70 -10.54
CA ALA A 140 31.18 -3.72 -10.32
C ALA A 140 31.76 -5.14 -10.44
N TYR A 141 31.09 -6.14 -9.88
CA TYR A 141 31.49 -7.55 -9.96
C TYR A 141 31.03 -8.25 -11.25
N ARG A 142 30.36 -7.53 -12.16
CA ARG A 142 29.80 -8.05 -13.43
C ARG A 142 28.98 -9.33 -13.26
N TRP A 143 28.16 -9.39 -12.22
CA TRP A 143 27.32 -10.57 -11.99
C TRP A 143 26.25 -10.70 -13.09
N PRO A 144 25.96 -11.93 -13.57
CA PRO A 144 24.90 -12.14 -14.55
C PRO A 144 23.55 -11.64 -14.01
N MET A 145 22.78 -10.92 -14.83
CA MET A 145 21.49 -10.35 -14.41
C MET A 145 20.52 -11.41 -13.89
N ILE A 146 20.54 -12.61 -14.49
CA ILE A 146 19.75 -13.74 -14.03
C ILE A 146 20.13 -14.18 -12.62
N ARG A 147 21.42 -14.11 -12.24
CA ARG A 147 21.84 -14.40 -10.86
C ARG A 147 21.35 -13.31 -9.93
N THR A 148 21.48 -12.04 -10.33
CA THR A 148 21.07 -10.89 -9.52
C THR A 148 19.61 -10.91 -9.12
N ILE A 149 18.70 -11.17 -10.08
CA ILE A 149 17.25 -11.19 -9.83
C ILE A 149 16.87 -12.35 -8.90
N ASN A 150 17.62 -13.45 -8.94
CA ASN A 150 17.41 -14.61 -8.07
C ASN A 150 18.02 -14.46 -6.67
N LEU A 151 18.69 -13.34 -6.36
CA LEU A 151 19.18 -13.11 -5.01
C LEU A 151 18.02 -12.68 -4.11
N ASP A 152 17.88 -13.36 -2.97
CA ASP A 152 16.83 -13.12 -1.98
C ASP A 152 16.65 -11.63 -1.66
N MET A 153 17.74 -10.87 -1.54
CA MET A 153 17.68 -9.45 -1.22
C MET A 153 16.95 -8.65 -2.31
N ILE A 154 17.33 -8.83 -3.58
CA ILE A 154 16.70 -8.15 -4.73
C ILE A 154 15.28 -8.65 -4.94
N ALA A 155 15.08 -9.96 -4.89
CA ALA A 155 13.75 -10.57 -5.00
C ALA A 155 12.79 -10.04 -3.90
N SER A 156 13.28 -9.87 -2.67
CA SER A 156 12.49 -9.30 -1.58
C SER A 156 12.12 -7.84 -1.79
N GLU A 157 12.98 -7.06 -2.45
CA GLU A 157 12.74 -5.64 -2.72
C GLU A 157 11.78 -5.45 -3.91
N ILE A 158 11.94 -6.26 -4.96
CA ILE A 158 10.98 -6.34 -6.06
C ILE A 158 9.60 -6.72 -5.52
N LEU A 159 9.55 -7.72 -4.62
CA LEU A 159 8.31 -8.14 -3.98
C LEU A 159 7.68 -7.00 -3.16
N ARG A 160 8.46 -6.21 -2.42
CA ARG A 160 7.95 -5.02 -1.71
C ARG A 160 7.29 -4.03 -2.66
N GLY A 161 7.96 -3.69 -3.75
CA GLY A 161 7.41 -2.81 -4.79
C GLY A 161 6.12 -3.35 -5.39
N PHE A 162 6.10 -4.64 -5.72
CA PHE A 162 4.96 -5.28 -6.33
C PHE A 162 3.76 -5.42 -5.39
N ALA A 163 3.99 -5.89 -4.15
CA ALA A 163 2.96 -6.05 -3.14
C ALA A 163 2.35 -4.71 -2.72
N GLY A 164 3.18 -3.66 -2.59
CA GLY A 164 2.70 -2.30 -2.32
C GLY A 164 1.80 -1.78 -3.45
N SER A 165 2.24 -1.91 -4.71
CA SER A 165 1.50 -1.45 -5.89
C SER A 165 0.17 -2.19 -6.08
N LEU A 166 0.13 -3.50 -5.84
CA LEU A 166 -1.11 -4.27 -5.87
C LEU A 166 -2.04 -3.91 -4.70
N GLY A 167 -1.49 -3.60 -3.54
CA GLY A 167 -2.26 -3.03 -2.43
C GLY A 167 -2.98 -1.75 -2.83
N LEU A 168 -2.30 -0.85 -3.53
CA LEU A 168 -2.90 0.39 -4.04
C LEU A 168 -4.04 0.11 -5.04
N ALA A 169 -3.85 -0.84 -5.95
CA ALA A 169 -4.86 -1.23 -6.93
C ALA A 169 -6.17 -1.73 -6.28
N VAL A 170 -6.11 -2.29 -5.07
CA VAL A 170 -7.30 -2.69 -4.29
C VAL A 170 -7.82 -1.56 -3.40
N THR A 171 -6.92 -0.77 -2.82
CA THR A 171 -7.25 0.36 -1.92
C THR A 171 -8.17 1.36 -2.60
N VAL A 172 -7.86 1.75 -3.83
CA VAL A 172 -8.61 2.75 -4.58
C VAL A 172 -10.07 2.36 -4.79
N PRO A 173 -10.39 1.23 -5.44
CA PRO A 173 -11.79 0.86 -5.67
C PRO A 173 -12.55 0.62 -4.36
N ALA A 174 -11.90 0.05 -3.34
CA ALA A 174 -12.50 -0.13 -2.03
C ALA A 174 -12.86 1.22 -1.37
N THR A 175 -11.94 2.18 -1.35
CA THR A 175 -12.16 3.51 -0.78
C THR A 175 -13.26 4.26 -1.53
N VAL A 176 -13.24 4.22 -2.87
CA VAL A 176 -14.24 4.91 -3.71
C VAL A 176 -15.62 4.31 -3.51
N ALA A 177 -15.75 2.98 -3.52
CA ALA A 177 -17.03 2.30 -3.35
C ALA A 177 -17.67 2.65 -1.98
N ILE A 178 -16.88 2.56 -0.90
CA ILE A 178 -17.36 2.88 0.44
C ILE A 178 -17.66 4.39 0.58
N SER A 179 -16.82 5.26 0.05
CA SER A 179 -17.07 6.72 0.05
C SER A 179 -18.36 7.08 -0.68
N ALA A 180 -18.60 6.49 -1.86
CA ALA A 180 -19.82 6.71 -2.64
C ALA A 180 -21.06 6.20 -1.92
N LEU A 181 -20.97 5.07 -1.20
CA LEU A 181 -22.07 4.54 -0.39
C LEU A 181 -22.40 5.43 0.81
N ILE A 182 -21.37 5.87 1.53
CA ILE A 182 -21.51 6.65 2.76
C ILE A 182 -21.99 8.07 2.46
N PHE A 183 -21.36 8.77 1.52
CA PHE A 183 -21.68 10.18 1.26
C PHE A 183 -22.95 10.39 0.45
N ALA A 184 -23.44 9.37 -0.26
CA ALA A 184 -24.71 9.46 -0.98
C ALA A 184 -25.96 9.51 -0.07
N ARG A 185 -25.82 9.28 1.23
CA ARG A 185 -26.91 9.49 2.20
C ARG A 185 -27.06 10.94 2.62
N ARG A 186 -26.03 11.78 2.42
CA ARG A 186 -26.00 13.17 2.89
C ARG A 186 -26.82 14.13 2.02
N GLY A 187 -26.81 13.95 0.69
CA GLY A 187 -27.60 14.76 -0.25
C GLY A 187 -29.13 14.57 -0.16
N ARG A 188 -29.63 13.79 0.79
CA ARG A 188 -31.07 13.56 1.02
C ARG A 188 -31.60 14.28 2.27
N VAL A 189 -30.73 14.82 3.12
CA VAL A 189 -31.11 15.47 4.39
C VAL A 189 -31.23 16.99 4.23
N ASP A 190 -30.37 17.63 3.44
CA ASP A 190 -30.40 19.10 3.25
C ASP A 190 -31.39 19.59 2.17
N GLY A 191 -32.21 18.69 1.61
CA GLY A 191 -33.29 19.04 0.67
C GLY A 191 -34.63 19.35 1.34
N LYS A 192 -34.64 19.50 2.66
CA LYS A 192 -35.80 19.87 3.47
C LYS A 192 -35.40 20.91 4.50
N GLU A 193 -34.88 22.05 4.08
CA GLU A 193 -35.01 23.29 4.84
C GLU A 193 -34.83 24.49 3.91
N VAL A 194 -35.93 25.27 3.85
CA VAL A 194 -36.18 26.55 3.17
C VAL A 194 -36.56 26.50 1.69
#